data_AF-A0A497QS45-F1
#
_entry.id   AF-A0A497QS45-F1
#
_cell.length_a   1.000
_cell.length_b   1.000
_cell.length_c   1.000
_cell.angle_alpha   90.00
_cell.angle_beta   90.00
_cell.angle_gamma   90.00
#
_symmetry.space_group_name_H-M   'P 1'
#
loop_
_entity.id
_entity.type
_entity.pdbx_description
1 polymer ?
#
loop_
_entity_poly.entity_id
_entity_poly.type
_entity_poly.pdbx_seq_one_letter_code
_entity_poly.pdbx_strand_id
1 'polypeptide(L)' 'MNKTIQLMYDSIVFETEDACLIEFEDHIEEWIPTSMCEFTTIDNVECVIMPIWLAEDRGIEMYEYE' A
#
# COMPACT_ATOMS: atom_id res chain seq x y z
N MET A 1 -6.34 15.19 -12.28
CA MET A 1 -6.91 14.31 -11.24
C MET A 1 -5.79 13.41 -10.78
N ASN A 2 -5.38 13.49 -9.52
CA ASN A 2 -4.38 12.57 -8.98
C ASN A 2 -5.05 11.20 -8.88
N LYS A 3 -4.56 10.22 -9.64
CA LYS A 3 -5.06 8.85 -9.57
C LYS A 3 -4.39 8.14 -8.40
N THR A 4 -5.19 7.45 -7.60
CA THR A 4 -4.75 6.59 -6.50
C THR A 4 -5.16 5.15 -6.77
N ILE A 5 -4.48 4.22 -6.12
CA ILE A 5 -4.83 2.80 -6.08
C ILE A 5 -5.07 2.38 -4.64
N GLN A 6 -5.77 1.27 -4.49
CA GLN A 6 -5.94 0.57 -3.22
C GLN A 6 -5.09 -0.70 -3.30
N LEU A 7 -4.20 -0.88 -2.34
CA LEU A 7 -3.40 -2.09 -2.19
C LEU A 7 -3.81 -2.79 -0.91
N MET A 8 -4.22 -4.05 -1.04
CA MET A 8 -4.45 -4.91 0.12
C MET A 8 -3.08 -5.33 0.68
N TYR A 9 -2.97 -5.41 2.00
CA TYR A 9 -1.78 -5.93 2.67
C TYR A 9 -2.19 -6.94 3.75
N ASP A 10 -1.31 -7.89 4.03
CA ASP A 10 -1.54 -8.95 5.02
C ASP A 10 -1.24 -8.47 6.44
N SER A 11 -0.13 -7.77 6.64
CA SER A 11 0.24 -7.24 7.96
C SER A 11 1.18 -6.03 7.91
N ILE A 12 1.22 -5.28 9.01
CA ILE A 12 2.26 -4.27 9.26
C ILE A 12 3.39 -4.94 10.05
N VAL A 13 4.56 -5.08 9.41
CA VAL A 13 5.74 -5.73 9.99
C VAL A 13 6.45 -4.79 10.96
N PHE A 14 6.53 -3.51 10.59
CA PHE A 14 7.21 -2.48 11.39
C PHE A 14 6.68 -1.08 11.10
N GLU A 15 6.69 -0.20 12.10
CA GLU A 15 6.17 1.16 11.98
C GLU A 15 7.15 2.19 12.56
N THR A 16 7.28 3.32 11.88
CA THR A 16 7.99 4.53 12.32
C THR A 16 7.07 5.73 12.17
N GLU A 17 7.51 6.89 12.67
CA GLU A 17 6.76 8.14 12.48
C GLU A 17 6.58 8.50 10.99
N ASP A 18 7.56 8.17 10.14
CA ASP A 18 7.61 8.61 8.74
C ASP A 18 7.18 7.55 7.71
N ALA A 19 7.20 6.27 8.10
CA ALA A 19 6.94 5.14 7.19
C ALA A 19 6.51 3.86 7.93
N CYS A 20 5.75 3.03 7.22
CA CYS A 20 5.37 1.67 7.64
C CYS A 20 5.97 0.65 6.68
N LEU A 21 6.50 -0.45 7.21
CA LEU A 21 6.84 -1.65 6.45
C LEU A 21 5.62 -2.56 6.44
N ILE A 22 5.05 -2.78 5.27
CA ILE A 22 3.89 -3.65 5.09
C ILE A 22 4.26 -4.89 4.29
N GLU A 23 3.65 -6.01 4.64
CA GLU A 23 3.73 -7.26 3.89
C GLU A 23 2.50 -7.37 2.99
N PHE A 24 2.69 -7.38 1.67
CA PHE A 24 1.61 -7.47 0.69
C PHE A 24 1.21 -8.91 0.38
N GLU A 25 2.20 -9.80 0.36
CA GLU A 25 2.08 -11.25 0.19
C GLU A 25 3.16 -11.90 1.05
N ASP A 26 3.06 -13.21 1.29
CA ASP A 26 4.02 -13.98 2.10
C ASP A 26 5.47 -13.69 1.67
N HIS A 27 6.24 -13.05 2.57
CA HIS A 27 7.63 -12.62 2.37
C HIS A 27 7.87 -11.49 1.35
N ILE A 28 6.83 -10.76 0.93
CA ILE A 28 6.94 -9.56 0.09
C ILE A 28 6.64 -8.33 0.93
N GLU A 29 7.71 -7.65 1.37
CA GLU A 29 7.64 -6.48 2.24
C GLU A 29 8.02 -5.19 1.50
N GLU A 30 7.33 -4.08 1.77
CA GLU A 30 7.64 -2.77 1.18
C GLU A 30 7.51 -1.63 2.19
N TRP A 31 8.43 -0.67 2.10
CA TRP A 31 8.40 0.55 2.91
C TRP A 31 7.53 1.63 2.28
N ILE A 32 6.45 1.98 2.97
CA ILE A 32 5.46 2.93 2.53
C ILE A 32 5.53 4.21 3.38
N PRO A 33 5.80 5.39 2.77
CA PRO A 33 5.78 6.65 3.50
C PRO A 33 4.38 7.01 3.99
N THR A 34 4.24 7.30 5.29
CA THR A 34 2.94 7.67 5.90
C THR A 34 2.39 8.97 5.30
N SER A 35 3.26 9.89 4.90
CA SER A 35 2.87 11.16 4.26
C SER A 35 2.25 11.01 2.86
N MET A 36 2.47 9.88 2.20
CA MET A 36 2.02 9.64 0.82
C MET A 36 0.83 8.69 0.78
N CYS A 37 0.46 8.06 1.90
CA CYS A 37 -0.46 6.94 1.91
C CYS A 37 -1.49 7.04 3.05
N GLU A 38 -2.68 6.50 2.81
CA GLU A 38 -3.76 6.44 3.80
C GLU A 38 -4.12 4.99 4.08
N PHE A 39 -3.99 4.56 5.33
CA PHE A 39 -4.40 3.23 5.77
C PHE A 39 -5.89 3.23 6.08
N THR A 40 -6.61 2.28 5.50
CA THR A 40 -8.07 2.18 5.60
C THR A 40 -8.53 0.73 5.57
N THR A 41 -9.82 0.50 5.82
CA THR A 41 -10.43 -0.83 5.72
C THR A 41 -11.61 -0.76 4.75
N ILE A 42 -11.60 -1.62 3.72
CA ILE A 42 -12.65 -1.71 2.70
C ILE A 42 -13.22 -3.12 2.74
N ASP A 43 -14.53 -3.26 2.95
CA ASP A 43 -15.20 -4.57 3.06
C ASP A 43 -14.56 -5.55 4.06
N ASN A 44 -14.02 -5.02 5.17
CA ASN A 44 -13.25 -5.73 6.20
C ASN A 44 -11.86 -6.22 5.77
N VAL A 45 -11.33 -5.70 4.67
CA VAL A 45 -9.96 -5.93 4.21
C VAL A 45 -9.12 -4.68 4.48
N GLU A 46 -7.95 -4.87 5.09
CA GLU A 46 -7.01 -3.77 5.32
C GLU A 46 -6.31 -3.38 4.03
N CYS A 47 -6.36 -2.08 3.73
CA CYS A 47 -5.87 -1.52 2.49
C CYS A 47 -5.03 -0.28 2.76
N VAL A 48 -4.06 -0.02 1.89
CA VAL A 48 -3.37 1.25 1.78
C VAL A 48 -3.79 1.95 0.49
N ILE A 49 -4.24 3.19 0.61
CA ILE A 49 -4.50 4.07 -0.54
C ILE A 49 -3.20 4.80 -0.84
N MET A 50 -2.65 4.61 -2.04
CA MET A 50 -1.43 5.27 -2.47
C MET A 50 -1.54 5.89 -3.87
N PRO A 51 -0.74 6.92 -4.21
CA PRO A 51 -0.67 7.46 -5.55
C PRO A 51 -0.15 6.44 -6.56
N ILE A 52 -0.74 6.39 -7.77
CA ILE A 52 -0.30 5.46 -8.83
C ILE A 52 1.18 5.64 -9.16
N TRP A 53 1.66 6.89 -9.26
CA TRP A 53 3.06 7.15 -9.60
C TRP A 53 4.04 6.54 -8.58
N LEU A 54 3.64 6.43 -7.31
CA LEU A 54 4.48 5.84 -6.26
C LEU A 54 4.47 4.32 -6.39
N ALA A 55 3.33 3.71 -6.72
CA ALA A 55 3.25 2.29 -7.02
C ALA A 55 4.09 1.91 -8.25
N GLU A 56 4.04 2.72 -9.31
CA GLU A 56 4.85 2.55 -10.52
C GLU A 56 6.35 2.70 -10.24
N ASP A 57 6.75 3.70 -9.45
CA ASP A 57 8.15 3.92 -9.04
C ASP A 57 8.70 2.73 -8.23
N ARG A 58 7.84 2.09 -7.43
CA ARG A 58 8.17 0.91 -6.62
C ARG A 58 8.03 -0.41 -7.39
N GLY A 59 7.49 -0.40 -8.60
CA GLY A 59 7.25 -1.61 -9.39
C GLY A 59 6.17 -2.52 -8.80
N ILE A 60 5.22 -1.96 -8.06
CA ILE A 60 4.07 -2.72 -7.52
C ILE A 60 3.15 -3.08 -8.69
N GLU A 61 2.92 -4.38 -8.90
CA GLU A 61 2.01 -4.85 -9.94
C GLU A 61 0.56 -4.52 -9.56
N MET A 62 -0.11 -3.74 -10.40
CA MET A 62 -1.50 -3.35 -10.22
C MET A 62 -2.39 -4.27 -11.03
N TYR A 63 -3.26 -5.03 -10.36
CA TYR A 63 -4.27 -5.87 -11.01
C TYR A 63 -5.62 -5.15 -10.99
N GLU A 64 -6.17 -4.83 -12.16
CA GLU A 64 -7.57 -4.42 -12.28
C GLU A 64 -8.45 -5.67 -12.17
N TYR A 65 -9.27 -5.76 -11.13
CA TYR A 65 -10.35 -6.74 -11.09
C TYR A 65 -11.52 -6.20 -11.93
N GLU A 66 -11.89 -6.90 -13.01
CA GLU A 66 -13.07 -6.62 -13.86
C GLU A 66 -14.40 -6.92 -13.16
#